data_AF-A0A357Y2K6-F1
#
_entry.id   AF-A0A357Y2K6-F1
#
_cell.length_a   1.000
_cell.length_b   1.000
_cell.length_c   1.000
_cell.angle_alpha   90.00
_cell.angle_beta   90.00
_cell.angle_gamma   90.00
#
_symmetry.space_group_name_H-M   'P 1'
#
loop_
_entity.id
_entity.type
_entity.pdbx_description
1 polymer ?
#
loop_
_entity_poly.entity_id
_entity_poly.type
_entity_poly.pdbx_seq_one_letter_code
_entity_poly.pdbx_strand_id
1 'polypeptide(L)' 'MEKIYTEDIETLEDLLDIPISTPKDSKNYRIRDVIAYCEAKGISTEDITDEELKKFEIAS' A
#
# COMPACT_ATOMS: atom_id res chain seq x y z
N MET A 1 -10.35 20.55 -3.53
CA MET A 1 -9.48 19.75 -2.66
C MET A 1 -8.85 20.70 -1.67
N GLU A 2 -9.37 20.74 -0.45
CA GLU A 2 -8.68 21.40 0.66
C GLU A 2 -7.38 20.65 0.93
N LYS A 3 -6.29 21.39 1.13
CA LYS A 3 -5.00 20.83 1.49
C LYS A 3 -4.97 20.73 3.01
N ILE A 4 -4.93 19.52 3.54
CA ILE A 4 -4.77 19.26 4.97
C ILE A 4 -3.27 19.28 5.25
N TYR A 5 -2.81 20.12 6.18
CA TYR A 5 -1.42 20.19 6.57
C TYR A 5 -1.19 19.30 7.80
N THR A 6 -0.03 18.66 7.90
CA THR A 6 0.30 17.75 9.02
C THR A 6 0.32 18.44 10.39
N GLU A 7 0.42 19.77 10.39
CA GLU A 7 0.34 20.63 11.56
C GLU A 7 -1.09 20.85 12.08
N ASP A 8 -2.12 20.45 11.32
CA ASP A 8 -3.54 20.50 11.72
C ASP A 8 -4.04 19.17 12.34
N ILE A 9 -3.19 18.15 12.46
CA ILE A 9 -3.54 16.83 13.01
C ILE A 9 -3.07 16.78 14.45
N GLU A 10 -3.95 17.15 15.38
CA GLU A 10 -3.62 17.21 16.81
C GLU A 10 -3.92 15.88 17.53
N THR A 11 -4.88 15.10 17.02
CA THR A 11 -5.37 13.87 17.64
C THR A 11 -5.45 12.69 16.66
N LEU A 12 -5.52 11.47 17.21
CA LEU A 12 -5.74 10.26 16.41
C LEU A 12 -7.14 10.22 15.77
N GLU A 13 -8.10 10.97 16.31
CA GLU A 13 -9.46 11.09 15.77
C GLU A 13 -9.44 11.93 14.48
N ASP A 14 -8.61 12.98 14.43
CA ASP A 14 -8.44 13.81 13.23
C ASP A 14 -7.91 13.01 12.02
N LEU A 15 -7.13 11.94 12.26
CA LEU A 15 -6.65 11.04 11.21
C LEU A 15 -7.77 10.20 10.57
N LEU A 16 -8.84 9.91 11.30
CA LEU A 16 -9.97 9.12 10.80
C LEU A 16 -10.88 9.92 9.86
N ASP A 17 -10.90 11.25 10.03
CA ASP A 17 -11.70 12.17 9.22
C ASP A 17 -10.96 12.65 7.95
N ILE A 18 -9.68 12.31 7.78
CA ILE A 18 -8.96 12.57 6.54
C ILE A 18 -9.51 11.62 5.47
N PRO A 19 -10.11 12.13 4.38
CA PRO A 19 -10.47 11.29 3.26
C PRO A 19 -9.18 10.74 2.65
N ILE A 20 -8.83 9.50 2.99
CA ILE A 20 -7.78 8.74 2.34
C ILE A 20 -8.29 8.43 0.95
N SER A 21 -8.13 9.39 0.04
CA SER A 21 -8.26 9.15 -1.38
C SER A 21 -7.11 8.24 -1.76
N THR A 22 -7.32 6.92 -1.68
CA THR A 22 -6.43 5.96 -2.35
C THR A 22 -6.26 6.46 -3.78
N PRO A 23 -5.03 6.78 -4.22
CA PRO A 23 -4.77 7.16 -5.61
C PRO A 23 -5.52 6.21 -6.53
N LYS A 24 -6.19 6.73 -7.58
CA LYS A 24 -6.95 5.88 -8.52
C LYS A 24 -6.12 4.77 -9.15
N ASP A 25 -4.79 4.94 -9.16
CA ASP A 25 -3.80 3.98 -9.64
C ASP A 25 -3.19 3.11 -8.54
N SER A 26 -3.80 3.08 -7.35
CA SER A 26 -3.36 2.21 -6.24
C SER A 26 -3.61 0.76 -6.63
N LYS A 27 -2.56 0.10 -7.10
CA LYS A 27 -2.55 -1.33 -7.33
C LYS A 27 -2.67 -2.03 -5.98
N ASN A 28 -3.77 -2.73 -5.78
CA ASN A 28 -3.94 -3.57 -4.61
C ASN A 28 -3.19 -4.88 -4.85
N TYR A 29 -2.38 -5.31 -3.90
CA TYR A 29 -1.68 -6.59 -3.98
C TYR A 29 -2.11 -7.51 -2.85
N ARG A 30 -2.12 -8.81 -3.09
CA ARG A 30 -2.28 -9.81 -2.03
C ARG A 30 -0.98 -9.90 -1.22
N ILE A 31 -0.84 -9.03 -0.23
CA ILE A 31 0.38 -8.91 0.59
C ILE A 31 0.81 -10.27 1.18
N ARG A 32 -0.13 -11.10 1.63
CA ARG A 32 0.19 -12.45 2.15
C ARG A 32 0.87 -13.34 1.11
N ASP A 33 0.41 -13.30 -0.14
CA ASP A 33 0.95 -14.12 -1.21
C ASP A 33 2.33 -13.59 -1.65
N VAL A 34 2.53 -12.27 -1.64
CA VAL A 34 3.83 -11.62 -1.88
C VAL A 34 4.85 -12.03 -0.82
N ILE A 35 4.49 -12.00 0.47
CA ILE A 35 5.37 -12.40 1.56
C ILE A 35 5.77 -13.87 1.43
N ALA A 36 4.79 -14.77 1.24
CA ALA A 36 5.05 -16.19 1.09
C ALA A 36 5.95 -16.49 -0.13
N TYR A 37 5.79 -15.74 -1.22
CA TYR A 37 6.66 -15.84 -2.39
C TYR A 37 8.10 -15.42 -2.11
N CYS A 38 8.28 -14.30 -1.40
CA CYS A 38 9.60 -13.80 -1.02
C CYS A 38 10.31 -14.78 -0.07
N GLU A 39 9.60 -15.30 0.93
CA GLU A 39 10.11 -16.33 1.85
C GLU A 39 10.54 -17.61 1.12
N ALA A 40 9.71 -18.10 0.19
CA ALA A 40 10.02 -19.30 -0.59
C ALA A 40 11.26 -19.13 -1.49
N LYS A 41 11.53 -17.89 -1.92
CA LYS A 41 12.71 -17.54 -2.74
C LYS A 41 13.93 -17.12 -1.92
N GLY A 42 13.76 -16.88 -0.61
CA GLY A 42 14.83 -16.33 0.23
C GLY A 42 15.23 -14.91 -0.16
N ILE A 43 14.29 -14.10 -0.64
CA ILE A 43 14.51 -12.69 -1.02
C ILE A 43 13.70 -11.75 -0.12
N SER A 44 14.11 -10.48 -0.03
CA SER A 44 13.30 -9.45 0.64
C SER A 44 12.15 -9.01 -0.25
N THR A 45 11.09 -8.46 0.34
CA THR A 45 10.02 -7.77 -0.40
C THR A 45 10.51 -6.53 -1.14
N GLU A 46 11.70 -6.03 -0.82
CA GLU A 46 12.37 -4.93 -1.53
C GLU A 46 13.09 -5.40 -2.81
N ASP A 47 13.43 -6.70 -2.89
CA ASP A 47 14.15 -7.29 -4.02
C ASP A 47 13.20 -7.88 -5.08
N ILE A 48 11.89 -7.89 -4.80
CA ILE A 48 10.89 -8.40 -5.75
C ILE A 48 10.78 -7.45 -6.95
N THR A 49 10.75 -8.01 -8.15
CA THR A 49 10.58 -7.21 -9.37
C THR A 49 9.12 -6.83 -9.60
N ASP A 50 8.89 -5.72 -10.31
CA ASP A 50 7.52 -5.29 -10.69
C ASP A 50 6.76 -6.36 -11.49
N GLU A 51 7.45 -7.15 -12.31
CA GLU A 51 6.84 -8.26 -13.07
C GLU A 51 6.40 -9.41 -12.18
N GLU A 52 7.14 -9.70 -11.12
CA GLU A 52 6.76 -10.69 -10.11
C GLU A 52 5.64 -10.16 -9.23
N LEU A 53 5.72 -8.90 -8.81
CA LEU A 53 4.71 -8.25 -7.97
C LEU A 53 3.35 -8.18 -8.67
N LYS A 54 3.32 -7.93 -9.98
CA LYS A 54 2.09 -7.93 -10.81
C LYS A 54 1.31 -9.24 -10.75
N LYS A 55 1.95 -10.38 -10.46
CA LYS A 55 1.25 -11.68 -10.34
C LYS A 55 0.30 -11.72 -9.14
N PHE A 56 0.52 -10.83 -8.17
CA PHE A 56 -0.26 -10.73 -6.94
C PHE A 56 -1.23 -9.55 -6.96
N GLU A 57 -1.31 -8.82 -8.07
CA GLU A 57 -2.20 -7.67 -8.26
C GLU A 57 -3.66 -8.14 -8.23
N ILE A 58 -4.46 -7.51 -7.37
CA ILE A 58 -5.89 -7.70 -7.24
C ILE A 58 -6.54 -6.74 -8.22
N ALA A 59 -7.10 -7.27 -9.31
CA ALA A 59 -7.99 -6.50 -10.16
C ALA A 59 -9.16 -6.01 -9.30
N SER A 60 -9.26 -4.69 -9.13
CA SER A 60 -10.39 -4.03 -8.46
C SER A 60 -11.52 -3.79 -9.46
#